data_AF-A0A2E0NS91-F1
#
_entry.id   AF-A0A2E0NS91-F1
#
_cell.length_a   1.000
_cell.length_b   1.000
_cell.length_c   1.000
_cell.angle_alpha   90.00
_cell.angle_beta   90.00
_cell.angle_gamma   90.00
#
_symmetry.space_group_name_H-M   'P 1'
#
loop_
_entity.id
_entity.type
_entity.pdbx_description
1 polymer ?
#
loop_
_entity_poly.entity_id
_entity_poly.type
_entity_poly.pdbx_seq_one_letter_code
_entity_poly.pdbx_strand_id
1 'polypeptide(L)'
;MKNFTFILLSIFALSFSNVYGQPADQDKKPAFVFTENGNGDPFNGQIYRSTLSGAARNGNGNDNAQFGNLGEWSVDMVVSEKTGEQAANDFGQFKDNTHPLYQGQDVLTQNHGGHGALGWGSFAANVYNRATGTGSVAMGYNNIAGNPEGNGNFGKDENNGGQAVFGRASRALGPVSFASGYRNTAAAQTSVAMGNYNYATGDSSVAIGKNSYAQGASSVAIGFQSHAAGGGSTALGQENISWGTTNFTAGYQNTAGDTTAAVGSGGSAVAMGKYNTASADASMALNRATSATQQAATSMGLGTTADNVGMLAIGVNNAAGLGDTSANYYKVDGNFTGAPIGVAFVIGNGDIDSSNGRAGANPSNAFMVKYDGSATLAGDLTVNSDARLKSNIISLGSTLAKLMQIDGKSYTMKSNEKENKIGLLAQEIIEVFPELVKEGDDKNGTMSVNYQGLIPVLINAIKEQQTQIDELKSLLNN
;
A
#
# COMPACT_ATOMS: atom_id res chain seq x y z
N MET A 1 -100.15 39.39 3.29
CA MET A 1 -101.50 38.80 3.31
C MET A 1 -101.46 37.41 2.70
N LYS A 2 -102.01 36.44 3.43
CA LYS A 2 -102.56 35.13 3.03
C LYS A 2 -101.66 34.05 2.39
N ASN A 3 -101.67 32.91 3.11
CA ASN A 3 -101.24 31.55 2.79
C ASN A 3 -102.09 30.87 1.70
N PHE A 4 -101.59 29.73 1.20
CA PHE A 4 -102.21 28.39 0.97
C PHE A 4 -101.62 27.74 -0.33
N THR A 5 -100.90 26.58 -0.33
CA THR A 5 -101.33 25.16 -0.09
C THR A 5 -102.11 24.65 -1.34
N PHE A 6 -101.87 23.54 -2.06
CA PHE A 6 -101.15 22.26 -1.85
C PHE A 6 -101.31 21.33 -3.09
N ILE A 7 -100.68 20.14 -3.05
CA ILE A 7 -100.93 18.83 -3.75
C ILE A 7 -100.12 18.58 -5.04
N LEU A 8 -99.17 17.62 -5.18
CA LEU A 8 -98.99 16.16 -4.88
C LEU A 8 -99.16 15.29 -6.15
N LEU A 9 -98.08 14.64 -6.62
CA LEU A 9 -98.15 13.25 -7.07
C LEU A 9 -96.76 12.58 -7.02
N SER A 10 -96.62 11.72 -6.03
CA SER A 10 -95.57 10.74 -5.77
C SER A 10 -95.64 9.56 -6.75
N ILE A 11 -94.49 8.98 -7.12
CA ILE A 11 -94.24 7.53 -7.16
C ILE A 11 -92.75 7.26 -6.96
N PHE A 12 -92.50 6.34 -6.02
CA PHE A 12 -91.26 5.72 -5.58
C PHE A 12 -90.44 5.07 -6.71
N ALA A 13 -89.10 5.15 -6.64
CA ALA A 13 -88.25 3.98 -6.35
C ALA A 13 -86.77 4.36 -6.25
N LEU A 14 -86.12 3.70 -5.30
CA LEU A 14 -84.75 3.84 -4.82
C LEU A 14 -83.68 3.74 -5.91
N SER A 15 -82.65 4.58 -5.79
CA SER A 15 -81.29 4.10 -5.56
C SER A 15 -80.39 5.24 -5.08
N PHE A 16 -80.01 5.18 -3.80
CA PHE A 16 -78.76 5.77 -3.36
C PHE A 16 -77.63 5.04 -4.09
N SER A 17 -77.14 5.63 -5.16
CA SER A 17 -75.78 5.37 -5.63
C SER A 17 -75.11 6.73 -5.77
N ASN A 18 -74.66 7.28 -4.64
CA ASN A 18 -73.45 8.09 -4.66
C ASN A 18 -72.33 7.14 -5.11
N VAL A 19 -72.23 6.97 -6.42
CA VAL A 19 -70.98 6.53 -7.04
C VAL A 19 -70.00 7.63 -6.70
N TYR A 20 -69.05 7.35 -5.83
CA TYR A 20 -67.85 8.16 -5.68
C TYR A 20 -67.14 8.13 -7.04
N GLY A 21 -67.55 9.03 -7.94
CA GLY A 21 -66.90 9.26 -9.21
C GLY A 21 -65.49 9.76 -8.94
N GLN A 22 -64.52 9.18 -9.62
CA GLN A 22 -63.13 9.62 -9.53
C GLN A 22 -63.01 11.14 -9.75
N PRO A 23 -62.09 11.83 -9.04
CA PRO A 23 -61.85 13.26 -9.26
C PRO A 23 -61.51 13.57 -10.72
N ALA A 24 -61.91 14.76 -11.20
CA ALA A 24 -61.48 15.27 -12.50
C ALA A 24 -59.94 15.42 -12.53
N ASP A 25 -59.32 15.14 -13.68
CA ASP A 25 -57.87 14.96 -13.80
C ASP A 25 -57.06 16.18 -13.33
N GLN A 26 -57.62 17.38 -13.52
CA GLN A 26 -57.08 18.67 -13.07
C GLN A 26 -57.07 18.89 -11.54
N ASP A 27 -57.80 18.08 -10.77
CA ASP A 27 -57.88 18.12 -9.30
C ASP A 27 -56.99 17.07 -8.62
N LYS A 28 -56.28 16.25 -9.40
CA LYS A 28 -55.31 15.27 -8.89
C LYS A 28 -54.03 16.00 -8.48
N LYS A 29 -53.67 15.94 -7.20
CA LYS A 29 -52.40 16.50 -6.69
C LYS A 29 -51.21 15.72 -7.30
N PRO A 30 -50.06 16.37 -7.56
CA PRO A 30 -48.94 15.72 -8.22
C PRO A 30 -48.41 14.58 -7.35
N ALA A 31 -48.64 13.36 -7.80
CA ALA A 31 -47.91 12.17 -7.42
C ALA A 31 -47.60 11.42 -8.73
N PHE A 32 -46.52 10.64 -8.75
CA PHE A 32 -46.23 9.70 -9.83
C PHE A 32 -47.54 8.97 -10.25
N VAL A 33 -47.92 9.06 -11.53
CA VAL A 33 -49.22 8.62 -12.08
C VAL A 33 -49.04 7.27 -12.79
N PHE A 34 -49.87 6.26 -12.50
CA PHE A 34 -50.02 5.06 -13.35
C PHE A 34 -50.90 5.39 -14.57
N THR A 35 -50.47 4.98 -15.77
CA THR A 35 -51.32 4.87 -16.98
C THR A 35 -52.36 3.77 -16.84
N GLU A 36 -53.57 3.97 -17.40
CA GLU A 36 -54.68 3.01 -17.42
C GLU A 36 -54.69 2.11 -18.70
N ASN A 37 -55.33 0.93 -18.66
CA ASN A 37 -55.32 -0.19 -19.61
C ASN A 37 -56.49 -0.16 -20.59
N GLY A 38 -57.11 1.00 -20.79
CA GLY A 38 -58.27 1.16 -21.66
C GLY A 38 -59.61 0.70 -21.08
N ASN A 39 -59.64 0.09 -19.89
CA ASN A 39 -60.85 -0.23 -19.11
C ASN A 39 -60.97 0.57 -17.79
N GLY A 40 -60.00 1.45 -17.50
CA GLY A 40 -59.88 2.16 -16.22
C GLY A 40 -58.99 1.48 -15.16
N ASP A 41 -58.28 0.39 -15.50
CA ASP A 41 -57.27 -0.24 -14.61
C ASP A 41 -55.84 0.17 -14.99
N PRO A 42 -54.83 0.19 -14.10
CA PRO A 42 -53.44 0.46 -14.50
C PRO A 42 -52.84 -0.51 -15.58
N PHE A 43 -52.26 0.01 -16.66
CA PHE A 43 -51.52 -0.72 -17.71
C PHE A 43 -50.01 -0.79 -17.38
N ASN A 44 -49.48 -2.01 -17.20
CA ASN A 44 -48.04 -2.31 -17.27
C ASN A 44 -47.06 -1.54 -16.34
N GLY A 45 -47.49 -1.13 -15.14
CA GLY A 45 -46.61 -1.10 -13.96
C GLY A 45 -45.67 0.11 -13.72
N GLN A 46 -46.17 1.34 -13.75
CA GLN A 46 -45.42 2.56 -13.34
C GLN A 46 -46.11 3.44 -12.26
N ILE A 47 -45.71 3.28 -10.98
CA ILE A 47 -46.10 3.93 -9.69
C ILE A 47 -47.50 4.63 -9.53
N TYR A 48 -48.31 4.05 -8.61
CA TYR A 48 -49.29 4.53 -7.59
C TYR A 48 -49.24 3.47 -6.46
N ARG A 49 -49.39 3.84 -5.18
CA ARG A 49 -49.42 2.86 -4.07
C ARG A 49 -50.68 3.03 -3.22
N SER A 50 -51.44 1.94 -3.06
CA SER A 50 -52.68 1.85 -2.27
C SER A 50 -52.41 1.41 -0.82
N THR A 51 -53.21 1.88 0.14
CA THR A 51 -53.10 1.66 1.60
C THR A 51 -53.47 0.25 2.09
N LEU A 52 -53.89 -0.66 1.21
CA LEU A 52 -54.16 -2.07 1.51
C LEU A 52 -52.99 -3.01 1.13
N SER A 53 -51.88 -2.47 0.63
CA SER A 53 -50.72 -3.26 0.20
C SER A 53 -49.72 -3.40 1.36
N GLY A 54 -49.51 -4.61 1.88
CA GLY A 54 -48.72 -4.91 3.10
C GLY A 54 -47.22 -4.52 3.07
N ALA A 55 -46.73 -3.88 2.00
CA ALA A 55 -45.40 -3.30 1.86
C ALA A 55 -45.42 -1.75 1.81
N ALA A 56 -46.54 -1.12 2.20
CA ALA A 56 -46.72 0.32 2.28
C ALA A 56 -46.54 0.85 3.72
N ARG A 57 -46.20 2.13 3.84
CA ARG A 57 -46.19 2.86 5.12
C ARG A 57 -47.62 2.93 5.68
N ASN A 58 -47.76 2.89 7.01
CA ASN A 58 -49.07 3.02 7.66
C ASN A 58 -49.55 4.48 7.64
N GLY A 59 -50.87 4.68 7.59
CA GLY A 59 -51.51 5.97 7.87
C GLY A 59 -50.95 7.17 7.09
N ASN A 60 -50.62 8.25 7.81
CA ASN A 60 -50.08 9.54 7.32
C ASN A 60 -48.59 9.51 6.93
N GLY A 61 -47.98 8.34 6.77
CA GLY A 61 -46.55 8.20 6.44
C GLY A 61 -45.62 8.03 7.64
N ASN A 62 -46.18 7.86 8.84
CA ASN A 62 -45.43 7.56 10.07
C ASN A 62 -44.66 6.23 9.98
N ASP A 63 -43.73 6.05 10.92
CA ASP A 63 -42.99 4.81 11.08
C ASP A 63 -43.87 3.61 11.42
N ASN A 64 -43.41 2.44 11.00
CA ASN A 64 -43.99 1.15 11.33
C ASN A 64 -42.86 0.12 11.53
N ALA A 65 -43.19 -1.17 11.59
CA ALA A 65 -42.19 -2.21 11.80
C ALA A 65 -41.13 -2.29 10.68
N GLN A 66 -41.47 -1.89 9.45
CA GLN A 66 -40.59 -1.96 8.29
C GLN A 66 -39.89 -0.62 7.99
N PHE A 67 -40.59 0.50 8.14
CA PHE A 67 -40.16 1.82 7.68
C PHE A 67 -39.97 2.79 8.84
N GLY A 68 -38.98 3.68 8.71
CA GLY A 68 -38.78 4.79 9.64
C GLY A 68 -39.38 6.10 9.18
N ASN A 69 -39.51 7.06 10.08
CA ASN A 69 -40.15 8.35 9.79
C ASN A 69 -39.42 9.10 8.67
N LEU A 70 -40.18 9.59 7.69
CA LEU A 70 -39.62 10.29 6.53
C LEU A 70 -38.92 11.57 6.95
N GLY A 71 -37.78 11.83 6.31
CA GLY A 71 -37.06 13.08 6.44
C GLY A 71 -37.82 14.24 5.83
N GLU A 72 -37.61 15.45 6.34
CA GLU A 72 -38.12 16.65 5.66
C GLU A 72 -37.52 16.78 4.25
N TRP A 73 -38.35 17.12 3.27
CA TRP A 73 -37.96 17.25 1.84
C TRP A 73 -37.34 16.00 1.23
N SER A 74 -37.52 14.84 1.87
CA SER A 74 -37.04 13.56 1.37
C SER A 74 -37.91 13.04 0.22
N VAL A 75 -37.31 12.20 -0.62
CA VAL A 75 -38.00 11.44 -1.66
C VAL A 75 -37.78 9.95 -1.39
N ASP A 76 -38.84 9.29 -0.93
CA ASP A 76 -38.83 7.87 -0.61
C ASP A 76 -39.62 7.06 -1.65
N MET A 77 -38.91 6.18 -2.33
CA MET A 77 -39.44 5.20 -3.28
C MET A 77 -39.15 3.77 -2.82
N VAL A 78 -38.77 3.56 -1.56
CA VAL A 78 -38.39 2.24 -1.06
C VAL A 78 -39.61 1.32 -0.93
N VAL A 79 -39.45 0.05 -1.28
CA VAL A 79 -40.38 -1.05 -1.00
C VAL A 79 -39.75 -2.00 0.01
N SER A 80 -40.57 -2.52 0.92
CA SER A 80 -40.15 -3.55 1.86
C SER A 80 -41.36 -4.33 2.39
N GLU A 81 -41.29 -5.66 2.32
CA GLU A 81 -42.17 -6.55 3.09
C GLU A 81 -41.54 -7.05 4.42
N LYS A 82 -40.32 -6.62 4.74
CA LYS A 82 -39.52 -7.09 5.90
C LYS A 82 -39.09 -5.95 6.81
N THR A 83 -38.87 -6.25 8.09
CA THR A 83 -38.14 -5.32 8.96
C THR A 83 -36.65 -5.28 8.58
N GLY A 84 -35.93 -4.25 9.00
CA GLY A 84 -34.47 -4.18 8.78
C GLY A 84 -33.73 -5.40 9.33
N GLU A 85 -34.15 -5.90 10.49
CA GLU A 85 -33.61 -7.10 11.10
C GLU A 85 -33.90 -8.36 10.25
N GLN A 86 -35.13 -8.53 9.78
CA GLN A 86 -35.50 -9.65 8.91
C GLN A 86 -34.72 -9.61 7.59
N ALA A 87 -34.62 -8.44 6.96
CA ALA A 87 -33.86 -8.26 5.72
C ALA A 87 -32.36 -8.57 5.92
N ALA A 88 -31.78 -8.14 7.04
CA ALA A 88 -30.39 -8.44 7.38
C ALA A 88 -30.14 -9.95 7.57
N ASN A 89 -31.12 -10.66 8.17
CA ASN A 89 -31.08 -12.12 8.32
C ASN A 89 -31.29 -12.86 6.99
N ASP A 90 -32.24 -12.43 6.16
CA ASP A 90 -32.59 -13.17 4.94
C ASP A 90 -31.61 -12.93 3.79
N PHE A 91 -30.99 -11.76 3.75
CA PHE A 91 -30.15 -11.34 2.61
C PHE A 91 -28.67 -11.30 2.93
N GLY A 92 -28.18 -12.38 3.53
CA GLY A 92 -26.75 -12.70 3.61
C GLY A 92 -26.18 -12.90 5.00
N GLN A 93 -26.95 -12.64 6.07
CA GLN A 93 -26.54 -12.84 7.48
C GLN A 93 -25.16 -12.26 7.77
N PHE A 94 -24.93 -11.12 7.17
CA PHE A 94 -23.65 -10.46 7.10
C PHE A 94 -23.25 -9.93 8.47
N LYS A 95 -22.09 -10.35 8.99
CA LYS A 95 -21.64 -9.98 10.34
C LYS A 95 -20.30 -9.26 10.35
N ASP A 96 -20.07 -8.38 11.33
CA ASP A 96 -18.79 -7.66 11.44
C ASP A 96 -17.63 -8.60 11.80
N ASN A 97 -17.88 -9.61 12.63
CA ASN A 97 -16.88 -10.64 12.98
C ASN A 97 -16.37 -11.51 11.81
N THR A 98 -17.00 -11.41 10.63
CA THR A 98 -16.52 -12.06 9.40
C THR A 98 -15.48 -11.24 8.65
N HIS A 99 -15.20 -10.02 9.12
CA HIS A 99 -14.18 -9.15 8.55
C HIS A 99 -12.83 -9.33 9.28
N PRO A 100 -11.70 -9.44 8.57
CA PRO A 100 -10.41 -9.70 9.22
C PRO A 100 -9.92 -8.60 10.18
N LEU A 101 -10.40 -7.36 10.07
CA LEU A 101 -10.06 -6.29 11.03
C LEU A 101 -11.03 -6.18 12.21
N TYR A 102 -12.22 -6.75 12.11
CA TYR A 102 -13.21 -6.69 13.19
C TYR A 102 -13.27 -8.04 13.88
N GLN A 103 -12.42 -8.26 14.89
CA GLN A 103 -12.44 -9.50 15.69
C GLN A 103 -13.47 -9.45 16.85
N GLY A 104 -14.60 -8.74 16.63
CA GLY A 104 -15.56 -8.33 17.66
C GLY A 104 -16.97 -8.90 17.49
N GLN A 105 -17.96 -8.14 17.97
CA GLN A 105 -19.34 -8.55 18.22
C GLN A 105 -20.04 -9.24 17.04
N ASP A 106 -20.86 -10.26 17.35
CA ASP A 106 -21.65 -11.04 16.38
C ASP A 106 -22.90 -10.29 15.88
N VAL A 107 -22.69 -9.10 15.33
CA VAL A 107 -23.75 -8.17 14.92
C VAL A 107 -23.92 -8.15 13.41
N LEU A 108 -25.18 -8.18 12.98
CA LEU A 108 -25.55 -8.08 11.57
C LEU A 108 -25.26 -6.67 11.03
N THR A 109 -24.40 -6.58 10.02
CA THR A 109 -23.92 -5.32 9.45
C THR A 109 -24.98 -4.51 8.71
N GLN A 110 -26.05 -5.19 8.29
CA GLN A 110 -27.19 -4.59 7.58
C GLN A 110 -28.41 -4.40 8.48
N ASN A 111 -28.32 -4.73 9.77
CA ASN A 111 -29.43 -4.49 10.69
C ASN A 111 -29.59 -2.99 10.94
N HIS A 112 -30.83 -2.50 10.92
CA HIS A 112 -31.14 -1.09 11.09
C HIS A 112 -32.60 -0.87 11.55
N GLY A 113 -32.89 0.32 12.09
CA GLY A 113 -34.19 0.64 12.72
C GLY A 113 -35.40 0.77 11.78
N GLY A 114 -35.20 0.94 10.46
CA GLY A 114 -36.28 1.01 9.47
C GLY A 114 -35.81 1.46 8.07
N HIS A 115 -36.56 1.12 7.04
CA HIS A 115 -36.26 1.48 5.65
C HIS A 115 -36.78 2.88 5.27
N GLY A 116 -36.25 3.43 4.18
CA GLY A 116 -36.74 4.65 3.52
C GLY A 116 -35.72 5.79 3.45
N ALA A 117 -36.20 6.95 3.00
CA ALA A 117 -35.49 8.23 3.03
C ALA A 117 -35.85 9.00 4.31
N LEU A 118 -35.06 8.82 5.37
CA LEU A 118 -35.32 9.35 6.72
C LEU A 118 -34.53 10.63 7.02
N GLY A 119 -33.50 10.94 6.22
CA GLY A 119 -32.70 12.16 6.37
C GLY A 119 -33.31 13.36 5.67
N TRP A 120 -33.01 14.57 6.16
CA TRP A 120 -33.40 15.82 5.49
C TRP A 120 -32.87 15.85 4.05
N GLY A 121 -33.75 16.11 3.07
CA GLY A 121 -33.42 16.15 1.65
C GLY A 121 -32.88 14.84 1.07
N SER A 122 -33.04 13.71 1.77
CA SER A 122 -32.51 12.41 1.34
C SER A 122 -33.33 11.76 0.22
N PHE A 123 -32.70 10.87 -0.53
CA PHE A 123 -33.35 10.06 -1.56
C PHE A 123 -33.11 8.57 -1.30
N ALA A 124 -34.17 7.77 -1.29
CA ALA A 124 -34.05 6.33 -1.24
C ALA A 124 -35.02 5.68 -2.24
N ALA A 125 -34.57 4.65 -2.95
CA ALA A 125 -35.40 3.93 -3.91
C ALA A 125 -35.11 2.43 -3.89
N ASN A 126 -35.95 1.63 -4.58
CA ASN A 126 -35.83 0.17 -4.68
C ASN A 126 -36.06 -0.56 -3.34
N VAL A 127 -35.36 -1.65 -3.03
CA VAL A 127 -35.79 -2.61 -2.01
C VAL A 127 -34.89 -2.54 -0.78
N TYR A 128 -35.50 -2.52 0.41
CA TYR A 128 -34.79 -2.62 1.69
C TYR A 128 -33.72 -1.55 1.94
N ASN A 129 -33.78 -0.40 1.25
CA ASN A 129 -32.76 0.64 1.40
C ASN A 129 -33.11 1.63 2.51
N ARG A 130 -32.08 2.20 3.11
CA ARG A 130 -32.16 3.22 4.16
C ARG A 130 -31.22 4.37 3.84
N ALA A 131 -31.71 5.60 3.89
CA ALA A 131 -30.95 6.83 3.76
C ALA A 131 -31.27 7.78 4.92
N THR A 132 -30.34 7.99 5.84
CA THR A 132 -30.55 8.79 7.07
C THR A 132 -29.71 10.06 7.14
N GLY A 133 -28.63 10.17 6.37
CA GLY A 133 -27.81 11.38 6.33
C GLY A 133 -28.50 12.52 5.57
N THR A 134 -28.13 13.76 5.89
CA THR A 134 -28.60 14.96 5.16
C THR A 134 -28.19 14.87 3.69
N GLY A 135 -29.16 14.94 2.78
CA GLY A 135 -28.93 14.80 1.34
C GLY A 135 -28.38 13.43 0.91
N SER A 136 -28.49 12.42 1.77
CA SER A 136 -27.96 11.08 1.47
C SER A 136 -28.79 10.35 0.39
N VAL A 137 -28.13 9.43 -0.31
CA VAL A 137 -28.72 8.65 -1.42
C VAL A 137 -28.50 7.16 -1.19
N ALA A 138 -29.57 6.37 -1.24
CA ALA A 138 -29.48 4.90 -1.23
C ALA A 138 -30.34 4.27 -2.32
N MET A 139 -29.71 3.52 -3.22
CA MET A 139 -30.39 2.84 -4.34
C MET A 139 -29.91 1.40 -4.52
N GLY A 140 -30.81 0.52 -4.97
CA GLY A 140 -30.52 -0.91 -5.19
C GLY A 140 -31.18 -1.82 -4.16
N TYR A 141 -30.41 -2.63 -3.44
CA TYR A 141 -30.95 -3.70 -2.61
C TYR A 141 -30.27 -3.79 -1.25
N ASN A 142 -31.02 -3.56 -0.16
CA ASN A 142 -30.57 -3.75 1.22
C ASN A 142 -29.32 -2.91 1.57
N ASN A 143 -29.34 -1.62 1.24
CA ASN A 143 -28.22 -0.70 1.47
C ASN A 143 -28.51 0.31 2.59
N ILE A 144 -27.46 0.84 3.19
CA ILE A 144 -27.52 1.85 4.26
C ILE A 144 -26.64 3.05 3.92
N ALA A 145 -27.24 4.22 3.73
CA ALA A 145 -26.54 5.51 3.65
C ALA A 145 -26.79 6.31 4.94
N GLY A 146 -25.76 6.51 5.76
CA GLY A 146 -25.82 7.16 7.06
C GLY A 146 -25.95 6.19 8.24
N ASN A 147 -26.47 6.68 9.37
CA ASN A 147 -26.60 5.94 10.61
C ASN A 147 -27.63 4.78 10.51
N PRO A 148 -27.27 3.53 10.87
CA PRO A 148 -28.20 2.40 10.93
C PRO A 148 -29.18 2.45 12.11
N GLU A 149 -28.84 3.19 13.18
CA GLU A 149 -29.63 3.23 14.41
C GLU A 149 -30.77 4.25 14.34
N GLY A 150 -31.80 4.03 15.16
CA GLY A 150 -32.97 4.90 15.28
C GLY A 150 -34.02 4.74 14.16
N ASN A 151 -35.20 5.32 14.37
CA ASN A 151 -36.32 5.25 13.42
C ASN A 151 -37.00 6.60 13.17
N GLY A 152 -36.34 7.69 13.57
CA GLY A 152 -36.88 9.05 13.52
C GLY A 152 -36.69 9.73 12.17
N ASN A 153 -37.35 10.88 12.01
CA ASN A 153 -37.02 11.88 10.99
C ASN A 153 -35.69 12.51 11.41
N PHE A 154 -34.62 12.17 10.71
CA PHE A 154 -33.31 12.76 10.93
C PHE A 154 -33.33 14.14 10.27
N GLY A 155 -33.46 15.17 11.10
CA GLY A 155 -33.45 16.56 10.64
C GLY A 155 -32.13 16.94 9.95
N LYS A 156 -32.02 18.22 9.54
CA LYS A 156 -30.82 18.70 8.89
C LYS A 156 -29.62 18.66 9.86
N ASP A 157 -28.61 17.88 9.51
CA ASP A 157 -27.30 17.83 10.15
C ASP A 157 -26.20 18.05 9.10
N GLU A 158 -25.49 19.18 9.21
CA GLU A 158 -24.44 19.58 8.26
C GLU A 158 -23.15 18.76 8.42
N ASN A 159 -22.94 18.13 9.58
CA ASN A 159 -21.77 17.30 9.84
C ASN A 159 -22.01 15.84 9.44
N ASN A 160 -23.26 15.44 9.21
CA ASN A 160 -23.65 14.08 8.86
C ASN A 160 -24.52 14.06 7.59
N GLY A 161 -23.89 14.39 6.46
CA GLY A 161 -24.56 14.42 5.16
C GLY A 161 -23.69 13.95 3.99
N GLY A 162 -24.33 13.80 2.83
CA GLY A 162 -23.66 13.53 1.56
C GLY A 162 -23.27 12.06 1.32
N GLN A 163 -23.77 11.11 2.10
CA GLN A 163 -23.54 9.68 1.86
C GLN A 163 -24.23 9.20 0.59
N ALA A 164 -23.56 8.38 -0.20
CA ALA A 164 -24.15 7.80 -1.41
C ALA A 164 -23.85 6.30 -1.52
N VAL A 165 -24.90 5.51 -1.73
CA VAL A 165 -24.81 4.06 -1.89
C VAL A 165 -25.57 3.56 -3.10
N PHE A 166 -24.88 2.75 -3.92
CA PHE A 166 -25.44 2.07 -5.08
C PHE A 166 -25.08 0.58 -5.05
N GLY A 167 -26.05 -0.33 -5.18
CA GLY A 167 -25.76 -1.76 -5.35
C GLY A 167 -26.50 -2.66 -4.38
N ARG A 168 -25.81 -3.64 -3.79
CA ARG A 168 -26.42 -4.65 -2.91
C ARG A 168 -25.67 -4.80 -1.60
N ALA A 169 -26.38 -4.76 -0.47
CA ALA A 169 -25.83 -5.00 0.85
C ALA A 169 -24.60 -4.14 1.20
N SER A 170 -24.52 -2.93 0.65
CA SER A 170 -23.42 -1.99 0.89
C SER A 170 -23.84 -0.88 1.85
N ARG A 171 -22.87 -0.27 2.53
CA ARG A 171 -23.12 0.80 3.50
C ARG A 171 -22.08 1.91 3.40
N ALA A 172 -22.55 3.14 3.41
CA ALA A 172 -21.76 4.36 3.51
C ALA A 172 -22.22 5.07 4.79
N LEU A 173 -21.44 4.95 5.86
CA LEU A 173 -21.82 5.39 7.22
C LEU A 173 -21.23 6.76 7.55
N GLY A 174 -19.97 7.00 7.17
CA GLY A 174 -19.29 8.25 7.47
C GLY A 174 -19.81 9.42 6.63
N PRO A 175 -19.67 10.67 7.08
CA PRO A 175 -20.08 11.85 6.31
C PRO A 175 -19.37 11.90 4.95
N VAL A 176 -20.08 12.24 3.88
CA VAL A 176 -19.56 12.35 2.50
C VAL A 176 -18.93 11.03 1.98
N SER A 177 -19.29 9.89 2.57
CA SER A 177 -18.77 8.59 2.13
C SER A 177 -19.53 8.02 0.93
N PHE A 178 -18.83 7.20 0.14
CA PHE A 178 -19.38 6.57 -1.06
C PHE A 178 -19.17 5.05 -1.02
N ALA A 179 -20.24 4.29 -1.23
CA ALA A 179 -20.15 2.84 -1.37
C ALA A 179 -20.86 2.34 -2.64
N SER A 180 -20.21 1.46 -3.42
CA SER A 180 -20.85 0.90 -4.61
C SER A 180 -20.47 -0.55 -4.91
N GLY A 181 -21.46 -1.37 -5.28
CA GLY A 181 -21.28 -2.79 -5.62
C GLY A 181 -21.89 -3.72 -4.58
N TYR A 182 -21.20 -4.81 -4.24
CA TYR A 182 -21.69 -5.83 -3.30
C TYR A 182 -20.90 -5.82 -1.98
N ARG A 183 -21.61 -5.64 -0.86
CA ARG A 183 -21.05 -5.79 0.48
C ARG A 183 -19.87 -4.85 0.81
N ASN A 184 -19.92 -3.62 0.33
CA ASN A 184 -18.90 -2.63 0.65
C ASN A 184 -19.27 -1.83 1.90
N THR A 185 -18.26 -1.44 2.68
CA THR A 185 -18.42 -0.61 3.89
C THR A 185 -17.48 0.60 3.80
N ALA A 186 -18.03 1.79 3.59
CA ALA A 186 -17.33 3.05 3.75
C ALA A 186 -17.74 3.66 5.11
N ALA A 187 -16.95 3.40 6.16
CA ALA A 187 -17.35 3.68 7.54
C ALA A 187 -16.90 5.05 8.06
N ALA A 188 -15.86 5.63 7.46
CA ALA A 188 -15.19 6.84 7.92
C ALA A 188 -15.54 8.07 7.06
N GLN A 189 -15.16 9.26 7.51
CA GLN A 189 -15.47 10.50 6.80
C GLN A 189 -14.79 10.52 5.42
N THR A 190 -15.50 10.94 4.37
CA THR A 190 -15.02 11.04 2.98
C THR A 190 -14.43 9.73 2.41
N SER A 191 -14.75 8.58 3.00
CA SER A 191 -14.18 7.31 2.56
C SER A 191 -14.95 6.70 1.38
N VAL A 192 -14.24 5.90 0.58
CA VAL A 192 -14.77 5.31 -0.67
C VAL A 192 -14.57 3.80 -0.64
N ALA A 193 -15.64 3.03 -0.81
CA ALA A 193 -15.59 1.56 -0.89
C ALA A 193 -16.32 1.03 -2.14
N MET A 194 -15.60 0.44 -3.09
CA MET A 194 -16.18 0.02 -4.38
C MET A 194 -15.78 -1.38 -4.83
N GLY A 195 -16.76 -2.19 -5.26
CA GLY A 195 -16.55 -3.52 -5.81
C GLY A 195 -17.22 -4.60 -4.95
N ASN A 196 -16.45 -5.53 -4.40
CA ASN A 196 -16.93 -6.72 -3.70
C ASN A 196 -16.25 -6.86 -2.32
N TYR A 197 -16.98 -6.72 -1.21
CA TYR A 197 -16.44 -6.90 0.16
C TYR A 197 -15.30 -5.94 0.54
N ASN A 198 -15.32 -4.68 0.12
CA ASN A 198 -14.28 -3.73 0.51
C ASN A 198 -14.64 -2.92 1.75
N TYR A 199 -13.63 -2.54 2.53
CA TYR A 199 -13.79 -1.82 3.78
C TYR A 199 -12.85 -0.60 3.82
N ALA A 200 -13.45 0.59 3.82
CA ALA A 200 -12.76 1.87 3.93
C ALA A 200 -13.12 2.50 5.28
N THR A 201 -12.27 2.24 6.28
CA THR A 201 -12.53 2.56 7.70
C THR A 201 -11.64 3.67 8.25
N GLY A 202 -10.67 4.15 7.47
CA GLY A 202 -9.89 5.34 7.78
C GLY A 202 -10.49 6.58 7.13
N ASP A 203 -10.32 7.75 7.76
CA ASP A 203 -10.78 9.01 7.18
C ASP A 203 -10.12 9.26 5.82
N SER A 204 -10.91 9.71 4.84
CA SER A 204 -10.48 9.91 3.45
C SER A 204 -9.84 8.68 2.80
N SER A 205 -10.14 7.47 3.27
CA SER A 205 -9.55 6.25 2.73
C SER A 205 -10.32 5.70 1.52
N VAL A 206 -9.62 4.94 0.67
CA VAL A 206 -10.16 4.40 -0.59
C VAL A 206 -9.89 2.91 -0.67
N ALA A 207 -10.94 2.09 -0.67
CA ALA A 207 -10.87 0.64 -0.83
C ALA A 207 -11.62 0.20 -2.10
N ILE A 208 -10.91 -0.33 -3.09
CA ILE A 208 -11.49 -0.71 -4.40
C ILE A 208 -11.07 -2.13 -4.80
N GLY A 209 -11.99 -2.89 -5.38
CA GLY A 209 -11.74 -4.21 -5.96
C GLY A 209 -12.47 -5.31 -5.21
N LYS A 210 -11.76 -6.31 -4.72
CA LYS A 210 -12.33 -7.44 -3.99
C LYS A 210 -11.62 -7.67 -2.67
N ASN A 211 -12.38 -7.60 -1.58
CA ASN A 211 -11.91 -7.97 -0.24
C ASN A 211 -10.71 -7.13 0.22
N SER A 212 -10.67 -5.84 -0.15
CA SER A 212 -9.59 -4.90 0.16
C SER A 212 -9.93 -4.00 1.36
N TYR A 213 -8.89 -3.58 2.09
CA TYR A 213 -9.00 -2.88 3.38
C TYR A 213 -8.16 -1.61 3.40
N ALA A 214 -8.82 -0.46 3.45
CA ALA A 214 -8.18 0.84 3.63
C ALA A 214 -8.50 1.36 5.04
N GLN A 215 -7.64 0.98 6.00
CA GLN A 215 -7.85 1.18 7.43
C GLN A 215 -7.21 2.45 7.96
N GLY A 216 -6.02 2.81 7.46
CA GLY A 216 -5.34 4.05 7.88
C GLY A 216 -6.04 5.30 7.36
N ALA A 217 -5.92 6.41 8.07
CA ALA A 217 -6.35 7.71 7.54
C ALA A 217 -5.59 8.04 6.24
N SER A 218 -6.27 8.58 5.23
CA SER A 218 -5.76 8.87 3.90
C SER A 218 -5.11 7.67 3.19
N SER A 219 -5.51 6.44 3.53
CA SER A 219 -4.95 5.21 2.95
C SER A 219 -5.68 4.77 1.67
N VAL A 220 -4.97 4.03 0.81
CA VAL A 220 -5.51 3.54 -0.46
C VAL A 220 -5.22 2.04 -0.60
N ALA A 221 -6.26 1.23 -0.74
CA ALA A 221 -6.16 -0.21 -0.98
C ALA A 221 -6.94 -0.59 -2.25
N ILE A 222 -6.23 -1.00 -3.31
CA ILE A 222 -6.84 -1.31 -4.61
C ILE A 222 -6.39 -2.68 -5.10
N GLY A 223 -7.34 -3.58 -5.39
CA GLY A 223 -7.08 -4.89 -5.99
C GLY A 223 -7.78 -6.03 -5.26
N PHE A 224 -7.09 -7.14 -5.00
CA PHE A 224 -7.63 -8.32 -4.32
C PHE A 224 -6.91 -8.56 -3.00
N GLN A 225 -7.61 -8.52 -1.85
CA GLN A 225 -6.99 -8.69 -0.53
C GLN A 225 -5.84 -7.71 -0.24
N SER A 226 -5.87 -6.52 -0.83
CA SER A 226 -4.89 -5.48 -0.50
C SER A 226 -5.27 -4.81 0.82
N HIS A 227 -4.30 -4.56 1.69
CA HIS A 227 -4.49 -4.02 3.04
C HIS A 227 -3.55 -2.83 3.28
N ALA A 228 -4.11 -1.63 3.26
CA ALA A 228 -3.43 -0.40 3.66
C ALA A 228 -3.79 -0.06 5.12
N ALA A 229 -2.96 -0.50 6.06
CA ALA A 229 -3.22 -0.38 7.49
C ALA A 229 -2.72 0.94 8.09
N GLY A 230 -1.52 1.39 7.69
CA GLY A 230 -0.92 2.62 8.20
C GLY A 230 -1.52 3.88 7.61
N GLY A 231 -1.46 5.00 8.34
CA GLY A 231 -1.89 6.31 7.84
C GLY A 231 -1.06 6.76 6.63
N GLY A 232 -1.73 7.29 5.60
CA GLY A 232 -1.12 7.72 4.33
C GLY A 232 -0.54 6.59 3.48
N SER A 233 -0.80 5.33 3.83
CA SER A 233 -0.23 4.18 3.13
C SER A 233 -1.03 3.80 1.88
N THR A 234 -0.36 3.14 0.93
CA THR A 234 -0.96 2.68 -0.33
C THR A 234 -0.61 1.21 -0.57
N ALA A 235 -1.60 0.37 -0.90
CA ALA A 235 -1.45 -1.03 -1.24
C ALA A 235 -2.19 -1.36 -2.55
N LEU A 236 -1.44 -1.77 -3.58
CA LEU A 236 -1.95 -1.96 -4.94
C LEU A 236 -1.67 -3.36 -5.48
N GLY A 237 -2.71 -4.08 -5.88
CA GLY A 237 -2.60 -5.41 -6.50
C GLY A 237 -3.18 -6.51 -5.61
N GLN A 238 -2.48 -7.63 -5.49
CA GLN A 238 -2.98 -8.80 -4.80
C GLN A 238 -2.22 -9.08 -3.50
N GLU A 239 -2.96 -9.21 -2.40
CA GLU A 239 -2.47 -9.67 -1.09
C GLU A 239 -1.30 -8.82 -0.56
N ASN A 240 -1.27 -7.53 -0.89
CA ASN A 240 -0.23 -6.63 -0.38
C ASN A 240 -0.64 -6.02 0.96
N ILE A 241 0.33 -5.80 1.83
CA ILE A 241 0.15 -5.24 3.18
C ILE A 241 1.05 -4.02 3.35
N SER A 242 0.47 -2.84 3.50
CA SER A 242 1.16 -1.61 3.88
C SER A 242 0.85 -1.29 5.35
N TRP A 243 1.69 -1.77 6.25
CA TRP A 243 1.46 -1.75 7.70
C TRP A 243 1.86 -0.44 8.39
N GLY A 244 3.06 0.06 8.06
CA GLY A 244 3.60 1.32 8.58
C GLY A 244 2.99 2.57 7.94
N THR A 245 3.23 3.72 8.55
CA THR A 245 2.78 5.01 8.00
C THR A 245 3.48 5.32 6.69
N THR A 246 2.79 5.98 5.75
CA THR A 246 3.32 6.40 4.43
C THR A 246 3.96 5.27 3.59
N ASN A 247 3.66 4.00 3.91
CA ASN A 247 4.20 2.86 3.19
C ASN A 247 3.56 2.69 1.82
N PHE A 248 4.33 2.15 0.88
CA PHE A 248 3.86 1.82 -0.46
C PHE A 248 4.10 0.35 -0.78
N THR A 249 3.06 -0.36 -1.19
CA THR A 249 3.18 -1.71 -1.74
C THR A 249 2.49 -1.86 -3.08
N ALA A 250 3.13 -2.58 -4.00
CA ALA A 250 2.55 -2.87 -5.32
C ALA A 250 2.96 -4.24 -5.86
N GLY A 251 2.00 -4.98 -6.43
CA GLY A 251 2.23 -6.27 -7.08
C GLY A 251 1.52 -7.42 -6.37
N TYR A 252 2.24 -8.50 -6.05
CA TYR A 252 1.68 -9.71 -5.44
C TYR A 252 2.40 -10.11 -4.15
N GLN A 253 1.66 -10.19 -3.04
CA GLN A 253 2.14 -10.65 -1.73
C GLN A 253 3.38 -9.88 -1.25
N ASN A 254 3.32 -8.55 -1.25
CA ASN A 254 4.38 -7.70 -0.69
C ASN A 254 3.96 -7.13 0.67
N THR A 255 4.90 -7.03 1.59
CA THR A 255 4.69 -6.45 2.91
C THR A 255 5.66 -5.28 3.12
N ALA A 256 5.13 -4.10 3.41
CA ALA A 256 5.90 -2.96 3.88
C ALA A 256 5.50 -2.61 5.33
N GLY A 257 6.48 -2.52 6.23
CA GLY A 257 6.31 -2.38 7.68
C GLY A 257 6.33 -3.71 8.42
N ASP A 258 6.53 -3.65 9.73
CA ASP A 258 6.55 -4.82 10.62
C ASP A 258 5.12 -5.16 11.10
N THR A 259 4.52 -6.20 10.54
CA THR A 259 3.18 -6.67 10.89
C THR A 259 3.06 -7.29 12.28
N THR A 260 4.18 -7.50 12.98
CA THR A 260 4.18 -7.95 14.39
C THR A 260 4.14 -6.78 15.36
N ALA A 261 4.48 -5.57 14.91
CA ALA A 261 4.37 -4.34 15.67
C ALA A 261 2.97 -3.72 15.56
N ALA A 262 2.72 -2.69 16.36
CA ALA A 262 1.49 -1.91 16.25
C ALA A 262 1.32 -1.34 14.83
N VAL A 263 0.07 -1.28 14.33
CA VAL A 263 -0.24 -0.66 13.04
C VAL A 263 0.31 0.76 13.01
N GLY A 264 0.97 1.13 11.91
CA GLY A 264 1.63 2.42 11.76
C GLY A 264 3.03 2.51 12.38
N SER A 265 3.53 1.45 13.02
CA SER A 265 4.92 1.40 13.51
C SER A 265 5.91 1.31 12.34
N GLY A 266 6.94 2.15 12.39
CA GLY A 266 7.81 2.42 11.24
C GLY A 266 7.06 3.13 10.11
N GLY A 267 7.79 3.58 9.10
CA GLY A 267 7.13 4.19 7.95
C GLY A 267 8.02 4.39 6.74
N SER A 268 7.42 4.96 5.70
CA SER A 268 8.08 5.28 4.43
C SER A 268 8.76 4.08 3.75
N ALA A 269 8.34 2.86 4.06
CA ALA A 269 8.87 1.65 3.46
C ALA A 269 8.20 1.35 2.11
N VAL A 270 8.94 0.76 1.19
CA VAL A 270 8.49 0.43 -0.18
C VAL A 270 8.71 -1.05 -0.47
N ALA A 271 7.65 -1.79 -0.80
CA ALA A 271 7.79 -3.17 -1.27
C ALA A 271 7.06 -3.38 -2.61
N MET A 272 7.80 -3.64 -3.70
CA MET A 272 7.22 -3.78 -5.04
C MET A 272 7.68 -5.02 -5.79
N GLY A 273 6.73 -5.70 -6.42
CA GLY A 273 6.96 -6.91 -7.21
C GLY A 273 6.25 -8.13 -6.62
N LYS A 274 7.01 -9.17 -6.25
CA LYS A 274 6.47 -10.46 -5.79
C LYS A 274 7.15 -10.94 -4.51
N TYR A 275 6.40 -11.22 -3.44
CA TYR A 275 6.92 -11.84 -2.21
C TYR A 275 7.99 -11.01 -1.46
N ASN A 276 7.96 -9.68 -1.58
CA ASN A 276 8.97 -8.84 -0.96
C ASN A 276 8.57 -8.37 0.45
N THR A 277 9.55 -8.16 1.31
CA THR A 277 9.37 -7.65 2.68
C THR A 277 10.28 -6.45 2.92
N ALA A 278 9.71 -5.28 3.16
CA ALA A 278 10.44 -4.07 3.59
C ALA A 278 9.94 -3.69 5.00
N SER A 279 10.54 -4.24 6.06
CA SER A 279 9.95 -4.22 7.40
C SER A 279 10.37 -3.05 8.29
N ALA A 280 11.37 -2.27 7.88
CA ALA A 280 11.95 -1.20 8.70
C ALA A 280 11.66 0.19 8.15
N ASP A 281 12.00 1.21 8.94
CA ASP A 281 11.83 2.61 8.55
C ASP A 281 12.66 2.97 7.31
N ALA A 282 12.01 3.63 6.35
CA ALA A 282 12.58 4.03 5.06
C ALA A 282 13.28 2.88 4.29
N SER A 283 12.87 1.62 4.50
CA SER A 283 13.46 0.48 3.80
C SER A 283 12.77 0.18 2.46
N MET A 284 13.48 -0.47 1.54
CA MET A 284 12.99 -0.74 0.19
C MET A 284 13.28 -2.18 -0.24
N ALA A 285 12.27 -2.91 -0.71
CA ALA A 285 12.40 -4.28 -1.21
C ALA A 285 11.74 -4.43 -2.58
N LEU A 286 12.50 -4.85 -3.60
CA LEU A 286 12.10 -4.80 -5.01
C LEU A 286 12.31 -6.14 -5.73
N ASN A 287 11.51 -6.35 -6.78
CA ASN A 287 11.53 -7.52 -7.66
C ASN A 287 10.93 -8.78 -7.02
N ARG A 288 11.69 -9.82 -6.68
CA ARG A 288 11.13 -11.11 -6.24
C ARG A 288 11.82 -11.68 -5.01
N ALA A 289 11.02 -11.94 -3.97
CA ALA A 289 11.44 -12.60 -2.74
C ALA A 289 12.59 -11.88 -2.02
N THR A 290 12.63 -10.55 -2.09
CA THR A 290 13.69 -9.76 -1.45
C THR A 290 13.25 -9.25 -0.08
N SER A 291 14.21 -9.07 0.82
CA SER A 291 13.97 -8.62 2.19
C SER A 291 14.87 -7.43 2.55
N ALA A 292 14.31 -6.35 3.07
CA ALA A 292 15.01 -5.19 3.61
C ALA A 292 14.54 -4.92 5.03
N THR A 293 15.34 -5.34 6.02
CA THR A 293 14.89 -5.48 7.41
C THR A 293 15.41 -4.42 8.37
N GLN A 294 16.29 -3.53 7.91
CA GLN A 294 16.87 -2.46 8.71
C GLN A 294 16.60 -1.07 8.14
N GLN A 295 16.79 -0.05 8.96
CA GLN A 295 16.55 1.33 8.60
C GLN A 295 17.33 1.71 7.33
N ALA A 296 16.67 2.37 6.38
CA ALA A 296 17.24 2.84 5.12
C ALA A 296 17.90 1.72 4.25
N ALA A 297 17.65 0.45 4.56
CA ALA A 297 18.17 -0.66 3.79
C ALA A 297 17.38 -0.84 2.49
N THR A 298 18.06 -1.19 1.40
CA THR A 298 17.47 -1.47 0.09
C THR A 298 17.89 -2.86 -0.38
N SER A 299 16.93 -3.69 -0.75
CA SER A 299 17.15 -5.02 -1.33
C SER A 299 16.45 -5.14 -2.68
N MET A 300 17.16 -5.61 -3.71
CA MET A 300 16.63 -5.68 -5.07
C MET A 300 17.19 -6.86 -5.86
N GLY A 301 16.32 -7.66 -6.48
CA GLY A 301 16.72 -8.80 -7.30
C GLY A 301 15.92 -10.05 -7.02
N LEU A 302 16.61 -11.19 -6.89
CA LEU A 302 15.98 -12.47 -6.61
C LEU A 302 16.51 -13.05 -5.30
N GLY A 303 15.67 -13.08 -4.27
CA GLY A 303 16.05 -13.69 -2.99
C GLY A 303 17.15 -12.94 -2.23
N THR A 304 17.33 -11.65 -2.47
CA THR A 304 18.35 -10.84 -1.80
C THR A 304 17.86 -10.36 -0.44
N THR A 305 18.77 -10.21 0.52
CA THR A 305 18.49 -9.71 1.88
C THR A 305 19.44 -8.56 2.22
N ALA A 306 18.88 -7.42 2.62
CA ALA A 306 19.58 -6.26 3.18
C ALA A 306 19.20 -6.11 4.66
N ASP A 307 20.09 -6.52 5.55
CA ASP A 307 19.85 -6.68 7.00
C ASP A 307 20.80 -5.85 7.87
N ASN A 308 21.52 -4.92 7.26
CA ASN A 308 22.33 -3.90 7.94
C ASN A 308 21.70 -2.51 7.69
N VAL A 309 21.89 -1.58 8.63
CA VAL A 309 21.40 -0.20 8.46
C VAL A 309 22.02 0.43 7.22
N GLY A 310 21.22 1.07 6.36
CA GLY A 310 21.67 1.77 5.15
C GLY A 310 22.24 0.87 4.05
N MET A 311 22.14 -0.46 4.19
CA MET A 311 22.74 -1.41 3.26
C MET A 311 22.00 -1.45 1.92
N LEU A 312 22.74 -1.52 0.82
CA LEU A 312 22.20 -1.86 -0.50
C LEU A 312 22.60 -3.29 -0.89
N ALA A 313 21.62 -4.19 -1.01
CA ALA A 313 21.80 -5.55 -1.51
C ALA A 313 21.16 -5.69 -2.89
N ILE A 314 21.94 -6.14 -3.87
CA ILE A 314 21.45 -6.39 -5.23
C ILE A 314 21.86 -7.77 -5.76
N GLY A 315 21.21 -8.23 -6.83
CA GLY A 315 21.62 -9.44 -7.56
C GLY A 315 20.78 -10.66 -7.20
N VAL A 316 21.42 -11.80 -6.93
CA VAL A 316 20.76 -13.08 -6.70
C VAL A 316 21.29 -13.72 -5.42
N ASN A 317 20.39 -14.08 -4.51
CA ASN A 317 20.65 -14.94 -3.34
C ASN A 317 21.95 -14.56 -2.59
N ASN A 318 22.07 -13.32 -2.14
CA ASN A 318 23.25 -12.88 -1.39
C ASN A 318 23.29 -13.56 -0.02
N ALA A 319 24.49 -13.80 0.51
CA ALA A 319 24.65 -14.21 1.90
C ALA A 319 24.21 -13.08 2.83
N ALA A 320 23.34 -13.42 3.77
CA ALA A 320 22.80 -12.54 4.81
C ALA A 320 23.47 -12.83 6.17
N GLY A 321 23.18 -12.00 7.16
CA GLY A 321 23.71 -12.12 8.53
C GLY A 321 25.18 -11.73 8.65
N LEU A 322 25.69 -10.95 7.71
CA LEU A 322 27.08 -10.51 7.69
C LEU A 322 27.19 -9.08 8.25
N GLY A 323 28.22 -8.83 9.06
CA GLY A 323 28.44 -7.52 9.67
C GLY A 323 27.54 -7.25 10.88
N ASP A 324 27.32 -5.97 11.20
CA ASP A 324 26.39 -5.54 12.24
C ASP A 324 24.95 -5.49 11.75
N THR A 325 24.19 -6.52 12.09
CA THR A 325 22.74 -6.53 11.86
C THR A 325 21.96 -5.82 12.96
N SER A 326 22.64 -5.30 14.00
CA SER A 326 22.02 -4.42 15.00
C SER A 326 21.70 -3.08 14.34
N ALA A 327 20.60 -2.42 14.72
CA ALA A 327 20.09 -1.21 14.06
C ALA A 327 20.91 0.07 14.36
N ASN A 328 22.24 -0.01 14.28
CA ASN A 328 23.16 1.07 14.63
C ASN A 328 23.97 1.54 13.42
N TYR A 329 24.23 2.85 13.36
CA TYR A 329 25.14 3.43 12.39
C TYR A 329 26.60 3.24 12.82
N TYR A 330 27.46 2.90 11.87
CA TYR A 330 28.90 2.75 12.10
C TYR A 330 29.61 4.07 12.45
N LYS A 331 29.16 5.18 11.84
CA LYS A 331 29.64 6.54 12.10
C LYS A 331 28.48 7.51 12.26
N VAL A 332 28.60 8.43 13.21
CA VAL A 332 27.67 9.54 13.46
C VAL A 332 28.49 10.80 13.70
N ASP A 333 28.14 11.89 13.03
CA ASP A 333 28.83 13.19 13.11
C ASP A 333 30.36 13.10 12.91
N GLY A 334 30.79 12.23 12.00
CA GLY A 334 32.20 11.99 11.68
C GLY A 334 32.95 11.09 12.68
N ASN A 335 32.33 10.72 13.80
CA ASN A 335 32.93 9.90 14.84
C ASN A 335 32.45 8.44 14.74
N PHE A 336 33.32 7.51 15.11
CA PHE A 336 32.95 6.09 15.23
C PHE A 336 32.09 5.89 16.48
N THR A 337 30.99 5.15 16.32
CA THR A 337 30.06 4.87 17.43
C THR A 337 30.52 3.72 18.32
N GLY A 338 31.51 2.95 17.86
CA GLY A 338 31.92 1.68 18.48
C GLY A 338 31.07 0.49 18.07
N ALA A 339 30.06 0.69 17.20
CA ALA A 339 29.30 -0.40 16.62
C ALA A 339 30.19 -1.35 15.79
N PRO A 340 29.89 -2.66 15.75
CA PRO A 340 30.56 -3.58 14.84
C PRO A 340 30.46 -3.11 13.39
N ILE A 341 31.39 -3.56 12.55
CA ILE A 341 31.44 -3.11 11.14
C ILE A 341 30.33 -3.81 10.36
N GLY A 342 29.36 -3.02 9.89
CA GLY A 342 28.30 -3.47 8.98
C GLY A 342 28.70 -3.53 7.51
N VAL A 343 27.83 -4.14 6.72
CA VAL A 343 27.90 -4.18 5.25
C VAL A 343 27.14 -2.99 4.67
N ALA A 344 27.79 -2.22 3.80
CA ALA A 344 27.20 -1.06 3.13
C ALA A 344 26.61 -1.44 1.75
N PHE A 345 27.31 -2.29 1.01
CA PHE A 345 26.89 -2.70 -0.33
C PHE A 345 27.26 -4.15 -0.61
N VAL A 346 26.36 -4.90 -1.23
CA VAL A 346 26.62 -6.28 -1.67
C VAL A 346 25.95 -6.59 -3.01
N ILE A 347 26.67 -7.34 -3.84
CA ILE A 347 26.14 -7.97 -5.04
C ILE A 347 26.12 -9.49 -4.80
N GLY A 348 24.93 -10.06 -4.71
CA GLY A 348 24.71 -11.49 -4.61
C GLY A 348 24.88 -12.21 -5.95
N ASN A 349 25.52 -13.37 -5.91
CA ASN A 349 25.66 -14.31 -7.03
C ASN A 349 25.39 -15.76 -6.59
N GLY A 350 24.56 -15.93 -5.56
CA GLY A 350 24.16 -17.25 -5.10
C GLY A 350 23.33 -18.01 -6.15
N ASP A 351 23.07 -19.27 -5.84
CA ASP A 351 22.38 -20.16 -6.76
C ASP A 351 20.86 -19.87 -6.87
N ILE A 352 20.27 -20.42 -7.92
CA ILE A 352 18.83 -20.43 -8.17
C ILE A 352 18.37 -21.89 -8.12
N ASP A 353 17.26 -22.13 -7.43
CA ASP A 353 16.57 -23.41 -7.48
C ASP A 353 15.85 -23.54 -8.84
N SER A 354 16.37 -24.43 -9.70
CA SER A 354 15.86 -24.64 -11.05
C SER A 354 14.45 -25.24 -11.08
N SER A 355 13.97 -25.84 -9.98
CA SER A 355 12.61 -26.41 -9.90
C SER A 355 11.51 -25.36 -9.85
N ASN A 356 11.79 -24.16 -9.34
CA ASN A 356 10.80 -23.12 -9.07
C ASN A 356 11.25 -21.68 -9.41
N GLY A 357 12.52 -21.51 -9.83
CA GLY A 357 13.12 -20.24 -10.18
C GLY A 357 13.21 -19.25 -9.01
N ARG A 358 13.33 -19.74 -7.78
CA ARG A 358 13.59 -18.94 -6.55
C ARG A 358 15.07 -19.01 -6.20
N ALA A 359 15.51 -18.20 -5.25
CA ALA A 359 16.82 -18.38 -4.64
C ALA A 359 17.00 -19.82 -4.14
N GLY A 360 18.16 -20.41 -4.45
CA GLY A 360 18.54 -21.75 -4.03
C GLY A 360 19.09 -21.79 -2.61
N ALA A 361 19.69 -22.92 -2.24
CA ALA A 361 20.17 -23.17 -0.88
C ALA A 361 21.59 -22.65 -0.63
N ASN A 362 22.30 -22.17 -1.67
CA ASN A 362 23.70 -21.78 -1.61
C ASN A 362 23.85 -20.27 -1.88
N PRO A 363 23.62 -19.43 -0.85
CA PRO A 363 23.80 -18.00 -1.01
C PRO A 363 25.28 -17.63 -1.17
N SER A 364 25.57 -16.57 -1.93
CA SER A 364 26.94 -16.13 -2.20
C SER A 364 27.01 -14.64 -2.54
N ASN A 365 28.14 -14.01 -2.21
CA ASN A 365 28.42 -12.60 -2.48
C ASN A 365 29.56 -12.49 -3.49
N ALA A 366 29.30 -11.92 -4.68
CA ALA A 366 30.32 -11.66 -5.69
C ALA A 366 31.22 -10.50 -5.28
N PHE A 367 30.62 -9.43 -4.77
CA PHE A 367 31.31 -8.22 -4.35
C PHE A 367 30.63 -7.67 -3.10
N MET A 368 31.43 -7.27 -2.11
CA MET A 368 30.94 -6.75 -0.84
C MET A 368 31.82 -5.59 -0.37
N VAL A 369 31.19 -4.52 0.09
CA VAL A 369 31.83 -3.33 0.67
C VAL A 369 31.28 -3.11 2.07
N LYS A 370 32.17 -2.92 3.05
CA LYS A 370 31.84 -2.65 4.44
C LYS A 370 31.93 -1.15 4.76
N TYR A 371 31.31 -0.74 5.87
CA TYR A 371 31.30 0.67 6.30
C TYR A 371 32.66 1.24 6.71
N ASP A 372 33.65 0.39 6.97
CA ASP A 372 35.04 0.80 7.20
C ASP A 372 35.81 1.07 5.89
N GLY A 373 35.19 0.87 4.73
CA GLY A 373 35.78 1.03 3.41
C GLY A 373 36.50 -0.20 2.88
N SER A 374 36.57 -1.29 3.65
CA SER A 374 37.11 -2.55 3.16
C SER A 374 36.14 -3.21 2.15
N ALA A 375 36.71 -3.92 1.17
CA ALA A 375 35.94 -4.62 0.16
C ALA A 375 36.52 -5.99 -0.15
N THR A 376 35.65 -6.93 -0.55
CA THR A 376 36.03 -8.28 -0.98
C THR A 376 35.41 -8.58 -2.35
N LEU A 377 36.19 -9.21 -3.22
CA LEU A 377 35.76 -9.74 -4.52
C LEU A 377 35.96 -11.26 -4.50
N ALA A 378 34.91 -12.02 -4.84
CA ALA A 378 34.99 -13.49 -4.81
C ALA A 378 35.74 -14.08 -6.00
N GLY A 379 35.77 -13.37 -7.14
CA GLY A 379 36.50 -13.76 -8.34
C GLY A 379 37.72 -12.87 -8.61
N ASP A 380 38.20 -12.91 -9.85
CA ASP A 380 39.38 -12.14 -10.26
C ASP A 380 39.04 -10.70 -10.64
N LEU A 381 39.92 -9.77 -10.25
CA LEU A 381 39.93 -8.41 -10.78
C LEU A 381 40.83 -8.36 -12.02
N THR A 382 40.22 -8.27 -13.20
CA THR A 382 40.94 -8.12 -14.47
C THR A 382 41.05 -6.65 -14.85
N VAL A 383 42.24 -6.23 -15.31
CA VAL A 383 42.51 -4.86 -15.74
C VAL A 383 42.90 -4.86 -17.21
N ASN A 384 42.23 -4.01 -18.00
CA ASN A 384 42.49 -3.89 -19.44
C ASN A 384 43.95 -3.49 -19.70
N SER A 385 44.66 -4.28 -20.50
CA SER A 385 46.09 -4.09 -20.79
C SER A 385 46.42 -4.19 -22.29
N ASP A 386 45.40 -4.19 -23.15
CA ASP A 386 45.51 -4.34 -24.60
C ASP A 386 46.34 -3.19 -25.23
N ALA A 387 47.24 -3.53 -26.16
CA ALA A 387 48.09 -2.56 -26.84
C ALA A 387 47.28 -1.49 -27.61
N ARG A 388 46.09 -1.82 -28.10
CA ARG A 388 45.18 -0.89 -28.79
C ARG A 388 44.63 0.21 -27.87
N LEU A 389 44.62 -0.04 -26.56
CA LEU A 389 44.15 0.92 -25.55
C LEU A 389 45.30 1.77 -24.98
N LYS A 390 46.53 1.58 -25.49
CA LYS A 390 47.75 2.23 -24.98
C LYS A 390 48.41 3.03 -26.10
N SER A 391 49.01 4.16 -25.73
CA SER A 391 49.83 5.00 -26.59
C SER A 391 51.11 5.40 -25.86
N ASN A 392 52.13 5.84 -26.60
CA ASN A 392 53.42 6.26 -26.03
C ASN A 392 54.07 5.18 -25.13
N ILE A 393 54.09 3.92 -25.61
CA ILE A 393 54.65 2.78 -24.88
C ILE A 393 56.18 2.85 -24.95
N ILE A 394 56.82 3.20 -23.83
CA ILE A 394 58.28 3.31 -23.69
C ILE A 394 58.73 2.32 -22.61
N SER A 395 59.93 1.73 -22.76
CA SER A 395 60.51 0.86 -21.73
C SER A 395 60.80 1.66 -20.45
N LEU A 396 60.54 1.05 -19.27
CA LEU A 396 60.80 1.67 -17.97
C LEU A 396 62.30 1.87 -17.66
N GLY A 397 63.20 1.27 -18.45
CA GLY A 397 64.64 1.38 -18.25
C GLY A 397 65.11 0.72 -16.94
N SER A 398 66.15 1.29 -16.32
CA SER A 398 66.69 0.81 -15.04
C SER A 398 65.79 1.25 -13.88
N THR A 399 65.18 0.28 -13.20
CA THR A 399 64.28 0.50 -12.06
C THR A 399 64.88 0.04 -10.74
N LEU A 400 65.92 -0.80 -10.74
CA LEU A 400 66.49 -1.37 -9.52
C LEU A 400 66.98 -0.29 -8.54
N ALA A 401 67.74 0.69 -9.03
CA ALA A 401 68.29 1.74 -8.17
C ALA A 401 67.20 2.58 -7.47
N LYS A 402 66.07 2.83 -8.16
CA LYS A 402 64.91 3.52 -7.58
C LYS A 402 64.17 2.63 -6.59
N LEU A 403 63.99 1.35 -6.91
CA LEU A 403 63.32 0.39 -6.03
C LEU A 403 64.09 0.21 -4.71
N MET A 404 65.42 0.24 -4.74
CA MET A 404 66.27 0.16 -3.53
C MET A 404 66.11 1.35 -2.58
N GLN A 405 65.48 2.45 -3.00
CA GLN A 405 65.18 3.60 -2.14
C GLN A 405 63.87 3.43 -1.36
N ILE A 406 63.05 2.43 -1.73
CA ILE A 406 61.77 2.14 -1.09
C ILE A 406 61.97 1.06 -0.03
N ASP A 407 61.31 1.21 1.11
CA ASP A 407 61.35 0.24 2.20
C ASP A 407 59.96 -0.32 2.53
N GLY A 408 59.90 -1.63 2.77
CA GLY A 408 58.67 -2.31 3.17
C GLY A 408 58.37 -1.98 4.63
N LYS A 409 57.20 -1.39 4.91
CA LYS A 409 56.81 -1.01 6.26
C LYS A 409 55.82 -2.01 6.85
N SER A 410 55.99 -2.30 8.13
CA SER A 410 54.95 -2.88 8.98
C SER A 410 54.28 -1.74 9.76
N TYR A 411 52.96 -1.65 9.73
CA TYR A 411 52.21 -0.57 10.36
C TYR A 411 50.81 -1.03 10.79
N THR A 412 50.19 -0.24 11.67
CA THR A 412 48.77 -0.36 12.00
C THR A 412 48.03 0.87 11.50
N MET A 413 46.74 0.73 11.19
CA MET A 413 45.92 1.89 10.84
C MET A 413 45.55 2.64 12.12
N LYS A 414 45.62 3.98 12.12
CA LYS A 414 45.20 4.79 13.29
C LYS A 414 43.73 4.55 13.69
N SER A 415 42.88 4.14 12.74
CA SER A 415 41.48 3.77 13.01
C SER A 415 41.30 2.38 13.62
N ASN A 416 42.31 1.50 13.51
CA ASN A 416 42.31 0.17 14.08
C ASN A 416 43.75 -0.30 14.34
N GLU A 417 44.25 -0.03 15.54
CA GLU A 417 45.63 -0.37 15.93
C GLU A 417 45.83 -1.85 16.28
N LYS A 418 44.77 -2.68 16.17
CA LYS A 418 44.82 -4.10 16.56
C LYS A 418 45.32 -5.03 15.45
N GLU A 419 45.33 -4.58 14.20
CA GLU A 419 45.76 -5.37 13.06
C GLU A 419 47.05 -4.81 12.47
N ASN A 420 48.12 -5.60 12.50
CA ASN A 420 49.35 -5.30 11.79
C ASN A 420 49.17 -5.57 10.30
N LYS A 421 49.60 -4.60 9.48
CA LYS A 421 49.61 -4.68 8.03
C LYS A 421 51.03 -4.45 7.52
N ILE A 422 51.32 -5.01 6.35
CA ILE A 422 52.58 -4.77 5.64
C ILE A 422 52.24 -4.05 4.35
N GLY A 423 53.02 -3.04 4.01
CA GLY A 423 52.83 -2.28 2.78
C GLY A 423 53.91 -1.22 2.59
N LEU A 424 53.55 -0.19 1.82
CA LEU A 424 54.44 0.90 1.42
C LEU A 424 53.82 2.24 1.84
N LEU A 425 54.67 3.24 2.09
CA LEU A 425 54.23 4.61 2.31
C LEU A 425 54.11 5.34 0.97
N ALA A 426 52.94 5.88 0.67
CA ALA A 426 52.70 6.60 -0.59
C ALA A 426 53.67 7.79 -0.76
N GLN A 427 54.08 8.42 0.33
CA GLN A 427 55.03 9.52 0.36
C GLN A 427 56.45 9.11 -0.05
N GLU A 428 56.86 7.87 0.21
CA GLU A 428 58.14 7.35 -0.28
C GLU A 428 58.03 6.97 -1.77
N ILE A 429 56.90 6.40 -2.18
CA ILE A 429 56.68 6.00 -3.58
C ILE A 429 56.61 7.20 -4.52
N ILE A 430 55.98 8.31 -4.12
CA ILE A 430 55.81 9.47 -5.00
C ILE A 430 57.12 10.15 -5.37
N GLU A 431 58.17 10.02 -4.55
CA GLU A 431 59.50 10.57 -4.84
C GLU A 431 60.22 9.83 -5.98
N VAL A 432 59.92 8.53 -6.16
CA VAL A 432 60.64 7.66 -7.10
C VAL A 432 59.80 7.20 -8.30
N PHE A 433 58.51 6.97 -8.08
CA PHE A 433 57.50 6.53 -9.05
C PHE A 433 56.18 7.32 -8.86
N PRO A 434 56.16 8.63 -9.16
CA PRO A 434 54.99 9.48 -8.98
C PRO A 434 53.75 8.97 -9.73
N GLU A 435 53.93 8.29 -10.87
CA GLU A 435 52.86 7.68 -11.67
C GLU A 435 52.10 6.55 -10.95
N LEU A 436 52.63 6.02 -9.85
CA LEU A 436 52.00 4.98 -9.05
C LEU A 436 51.22 5.53 -7.86
N VAL A 437 51.26 6.84 -7.61
CA VAL A 437 50.58 7.48 -6.50
C VAL A 437 49.46 8.39 -7.01
N LYS A 438 48.27 8.24 -6.43
CA LYS A 438 47.14 9.13 -6.68
C LYS A 438 46.78 9.88 -5.40
N GLU A 439 46.77 11.19 -5.49
CA GLU A 439 46.22 12.07 -4.46
C GLU A 439 44.69 12.13 -4.57
N GLY A 440 44.01 11.95 -3.45
CA GLY A 440 42.55 12.03 -3.36
C GLY A 440 42.07 13.48 -3.32
N ASP A 441 40.85 13.71 -3.80
CA ASP A 441 40.20 15.04 -3.81
C ASP A 441 39.68 15.49 -2.43
N ASP A 442 40.11 14.84 -1.35
CA ASP A 442 39.75 15.25 0.00
C ASP A 442 40.60 16.45 0.46
N LYS A 443 40.12 17.14 1.50
CA LYS A 443 40.78 18.36 2.03
C LYS A 443 42.26 18.14 2.40
N ASN A 444 42.65 16.90 2.71
CA ASN A 444 43.97 16.57 3.21
C ASN A 444 44.87 15.93 2.14
N GLY A 445 44.38 15.75 0.91
CA GLY A 445 45.13 15.13 -0.18
C GLY A 445 45.52 13.69 0.13
N THR A 446 44.60 12.85 0.61
CA THR A 446 44.96 11.46 0.98
C THR A 446 45.57 10.72 -0.20
N MET A 447 46.84 10.29 -0.07
CA MET A 447 47.58 9.59 -1.12
C MET A 447 47.32 8.08 -1.08
N SER A 448 47.15 7.48 -2.26
CA SER A 448 46.94 6.04 -2.45
C SER A 448 47.93 5.47 -3.47
N VAL A 449 48.33 4.21 -3.31
CA VAL A 449 49.33 3.54 -4.16
C VAL A 449 48.67 2.51 -5.07
N ASN A 450 48.99 2.57 -6.37
CA ASN A 450 48.67 1.53 -7.33
C ASN A 450 49.66 0.35 -7.23
N TYR A 451 49.38 -0.57 -6.30
CA TYR A 451 50.22 -1.75 -6.08
C TYR A 451 50.35 -2.65 -7.33
N GLN A 452 49.34 -2.71 -8.21
CA GLN A 452 49.44 -3.48 -9.45
C GLN A 452 50.46 -2.87 -10.42
N GLY A 453 50.62 -1.55 -10.41
CA GLY A 453 51.62 -0.85 -11.22
C GLY A 453 53.08 -1.07 -10.77
N LEU A 454 53.30 -1.55 -9.54
CA LEU A 454 54.64 -1.96 -9.09
C LEU A 454 55.12 -3.24 -9.77
N ILE A 455 54.21 -4.09 -10.27
CA ILE A 455 54.59 -5.38 -10.88
C ILE A 455 55.54 -5.18 -12.08
N PRO A 456 55.25 -4.31 -13.07
CA PRO A 456 56.21 -3.98 -14.13
C PRO A 456 57.55 -3.44 -13.64
N VAL A 457 57.56 -2.63 -12.57
CA VAL A 457 58.78 -2.06 -11.97
C VAL A 457 59.66 -3.17 -11.39
N LEU A 458 59.04 -4.10 -10.65
CA LEU A 458 59.71 -5.27 -10.09
C LEU A 458 60.26 -6.19 -11.17
N ILE A 459 59.52 -6.39 -12.28
CA ILE A 459 59.98 -7.21 -13.41
C ILE A 459 61.30 -6.67 -14.00
N ASN A 460 61.42 -5.35 -14.19
CA ASN A 460 62.66 -4.77 -14.70
C ASN A 460 63.80 -4.85 -13.69
N ALA A 461 63.53 -4.57 -12.41
CA ALA A 461 64.54 -4.64 -11.36
C ALA A 461 65.12 -6.07 -11.21
N ILE A 462 64.28 -7.10 -11.34
CA ILE A 462 64.72 -8.50 -11.32
C ILE A 462 65.59 -8.82 -12.54
N LYS A 463 65.23 -8.33 -13.73
CA LYS A 463 66.06 -8.51 -14.95
C LYS A 463 67.43 -7.85 -14.78
N GLU A 464 67.50 -6.68 -14.18
CA GLU A 464 68.76 -5.99 -13.88
C GLU A 464 69.59 -6.76 -12.84
N GLN A 465 68.97 -7.23 -11.75
CA GLN A 465 69.64 -8.07 -10.77
C GLN A 465 70.22 -9.34 -11.42
N GLN A 466 69.48 -9.96 -12.34
CA GLN A 466 69.95 -11.14 -13.06
C GLN A 466 71.21 -10.83 -13.89
N THR A 467 71.23 -9.68 -14.59
CA THR A 467 72.43 -9.23 -15.31
C THR A 467 73.63 -9.06 -14.38
N GLN A 468 73.46 -8.41 -13.22
CA GLN A 468 74.54 -8.25 -12.24
C GLN A 468 75.03 -9.60 -11.68
N ILE A 469 74.13 -10.55 -11.44
CA ILE A 469 74.48 -11.90 -10.98
C ILE A 469 75.30 -12.64 -12.04
N ASP A 470 74.92 -12.53 -13.32
CA ASP A 470 75.64 -13.19 -14.40
C ASP A 470 77.03 -12.58 -14.62
N GLU A 471 77.16 -11.27 -14.48
CA GLU A 471 78.45 -10.57 -14.46
C GLU A 471 79.33 -11.05 -13.30
N LEU A 472 78.80 -11.11 -12.08
CA LEU A 472 79.51 -11.60 -10.91
C LEU A 472 79.97 -13.06 -11.07
N LYS A 473 79.12 -13.94 -11.62
CA LYS A 473 79.47 -15.33 -11.92
C LYS A 473 80.59 -15.42 -12.96
N SER A 474 80.55 -14.58 -13.99
CA SER A 474 81.62 -14.53 -14.99
C SER A 474 82.95 -14.09 -14.38
N LEU A 475 82.93 -13.20 -13.39
CA LEU A 475 84.14 -12.77 -12.67
C LEU A 475 84.69 -13.83 -11.72
N LEU A 476 83.83 -14.70 -11.18
CA LEU A 476 84.23 -15.79 -10.28
C LEU A 476 84.73 -17.06 -11.01
N ASN A 477 84.36 -17.22 -12.29
CA ASN A 477 84.74 -18.36 -13.13
C ASN A 477 86.01 -18.10 -13.98
N ASN A 478 86.62 -16.92 -13.83
CA ASN A 478 87.97 -16.58 -14.29
C ASN A 478 88.89 -16.46 -13.08
#